data_AF-A0A1Q2HPI9-F1
#
_entry.id   AF-A0A1Q2HPI9-F1
#
_cell.length_a   1.000
_cell.length_b   1.000
_cell.length_c   1.000
_cell.angle_alpha   90.00
_cell.angle_beta   90.00
_cell.angle_gamma   90.00
#
_symmetry.space_group_name_H-M   'P 1'
#
loop_
_entity.id
_entity.type
_entity.pdbx_description
1 polymer ?
#
loop_
_entity_poly.entity_id
_entity_poly.type
_entity_poly.pdbx_seq_one_letter_code
_entity_poly.pdbx_strand_id
1 'polypeptide(L)' 'MKFGNVRAANVVLLGALSKGLDKLSEEAWLEAVKISVKPKFIDLNIKAFKTGREI' A
#
# COMPACT_ATOMS: atom_id res chain seq x y z
N MET A 1 -2.53 15.26 2.41
CA MET A 1 -3.21 14.69 1.23
C MET A 1 -4.49 13.98 1.69
N LYS A 2 -5.67 14.40 1.23
CA LYS A 2 -6.95 13.75 1.58
C LYS A 2 -7.16 12.58 0.61
N PHE A 3 -6.82 11.36 1.01
CA PHE A 3 -7.21 10.17 0.25
C PHE A 3 -8.73 10.03 0.38
N GLY A 4 -9.47 10.52 -0.62
CA GLY A 4 -10.93 10.54 -0.68
C GLY A 4 -11.59 9.16 -0.82
N ASN A 5 -10.93 8.09 -0.37
CA ASN A 5 -11.46 6.74 -0.37
C ASN A 5 -11.02 6.04 0.91
N VAL A 6 -11.96 5.87 1.85
CA VAL A 6 -11.76 5.17 3.13
C VAL A 6 -11.11 3.79 2.94
N ARG A 7 -11.29 3.18 1.75
CA ARG A 7 -10.71 1.87 1.38
C ARG A 7 -9.22 1.87 1.05
N ALA A 8 -8.56 3.03 0.93
CA ALA A 8 -7.11 3.10 0.72
C ALA A 8 -6.34 3.31 2.04
N ALA A 9 -7.03 3.70 3.12
CA ALA A 9 -6.40 3.99 4.41
C ALA A 9 -5.73 2.76 5.05
N ASN A 10 -6.31 1.57 4.87
CA ASN A 10 -5.71 0.31 5.31
C ASN A 10 -4.39 0.03 4.57
N VAL A 11 -4.28 0.39 3.29
CA VAL A 11 -3.05 0.20 2.50
C VAL A 11 -1.97 1.23 2.88
N VAL A 12 -2.36 2.44 3.25
CA VAL A 12 -1.43 3.41 3.89
C VAL A 12 -0.87 2.84 5.20
N LEU A 13 -1.72 2.31 6.08
CA LEU A 13 -1.27 1.66 7.31
C LEU A 13 -0.34 0.48 7.04
N LEU A 14 -0.66 -0.34 6.04
CA LEU A 14 0.18 -1.46 5.60
C LEU A 14 1.59 -0.99 5.18
N GLY A 15 1.65 0.11 4.43
CA GLY A 15 2.91 0.75 4.04
C GLY A 15 3.76 1.16 5.24
N ALA A 16 3.16 1.83 6.23
CA ALA A 16 3.88 2.27 7.43
C ALA A 16 4.44 1.07 8.22
N LEU A 17 3.65 0.01 8.39
CA LEU A 17 4.06 -1.21 9.08
C LEU A 17 5.13 -2.00 8.32
N SER A 18 5.16 -1.91 6.98
CA SER A 18 6.10 -2.67 6.14
C SER A 18 7.57 -2.40 6.45
N LYS A 19 7.91 -1.22 7.02
CA LYS A 19 9.26 -0.89 7.47
C LYS A 19 9.73 -1.68 8.68
N GLY A 20 8.79 -2.17 9.50
CA GLY A 20 9.08 -3.05 10.64
C GLY A 20 9.13 -4.54 10.27
N LEU A 21 8.83 -4.89 9.01
CA LEU A 21 8.81 -6.25 8.49
C LEU A 21 9.88 -6.40 7.40
N ASP A 22 11.14 -6.29 7.82
CA ASP A 22 12.34 -6.23 7.00
C ASP A 22 12.63 -7.50 6.16
N LYS A 23 11.99 -8.62 6.48
CA LYS A 23 12.11 -9.88 5.72
C LYS A 23 11.40 -9.85 4.36
N LEU A 24 10.52 -8.88 4.12
CA LEU A 24 9.78 -8.75 2.87
C LEU A 24 10.29 -7.57 2.04
N SER A 25 10.67 -7.83 0.79
CA SER A 25 11.08 -6.77 -0.13
C SER A 25 9.90 -5.85 -0.48
N GLU A 26 10.20 -4.62 -0.90
CA GLU A 26 9.16 -3.70 -1.34
C GLU A 26 8.37 -4.25 -2.53
N GLU A 27 9.05 -4.93 -3.45
CA GLU A 27 8.44 -5.56 -4.62
C GLU A 27 7.43 -6.63 -4.19
N ALA A 28 7.76 -7.46 -3.20
CA ALA A 28 6.86 -8.47 -2.67
C ALA A 28 5.58 -7.83 -2.09
N TRP A 29 5.71 -6.70 -1.39
CA TRP A 29 4.56 -5.93 -0.92
C TRP A 29 3.71 -5.37 -2.05
N LEU A 30 4.36 -4.78 -3.07
CA LEU A 30 3.66 -4.19 -4.21
C LEU A 30 2.90 -5.24 -5.02
N GLU A 31 3.49 -6.42 -5.23
CA GLU A 31 2.81 -7.55 -5.88
C GLU A 31 1.61 -8.04 -5.06
N ALA A 32 1.76 -8.19 -3.74
CA ALA A 32 0.67 -8.56 -2.85
C ALA A 32 -0.49 -7.55 -2.90
N VAL A 33 -0.19 -6.24 -2.93
CA VAL A 33 -1.20 -5.19 -3.09
C VAL A 33 -1.91 -5.31 -4.44
N LYS A 34 -1.18 -5.52 -5.55
CA LYS A 34 -1.76 -5.64 -6.90
C LYS A 34 -2.76 -6.78 -7.00
N ILE A 35 -2.43 -7.95 -6.45
CA ILE A 35 -3.31 -9.14 -6.53
C ILE A 35 -4.52 -9.05 -5.57
N SER A 36 -4.44 -8.22 -4.52
CA SER A 36 -5.47 -8.10 -3.49
C SER A 36 -6.57 -7.09 -3.83
N VAL A 37 -6.42 -6.30 -4.90
CA VAL A 37 -7.34 -5.22 -5.26
C VAL A 37 -7.87 -5.38 -6.68
N LYS A 38 -9.03 -4.78 -6.96
CA LYS A 38 -9.58 -4.78 -8.33
C LYS A 38 -8.65 -4.01 -9.27
N PRO A 39 -8.50 -4.41 -10.55
CA PRO A 39 -7.56 -3.79 -11.49
C PRO A 39 -7.65 -2.25 -11.55
N LYS A 40 -8.86 -1.70 -11.56
CA LYS A 40 -9.11 -0.25 -11.58
C LYS A 40 -8.63 0.53 -10.35
N PHE A 41 -8.21 -0.15 -9.29
CA PHE A 41 -7.73 0.45 -8.04
C PHE A 41 -6.27 0.14 -7.76
N ILE A 42 -5.54 -0.53 -8.65
CA ILE A 42 -4.14 -0.89 -8.44
C ILE A 42 -3.30 0.38 -8.18
N ASP A 43 -3.36 1.36 -9.08
CA ASP A 43 -2.53 2.58 -8.96
C ASP A 43 -2.80 3.37 -7.68
N LEU A 44 -4.09 3.47 -7.31
CA LEU A 44 -4.51 4.13 -6.06
C LEU A 44 -3.91 3.43 -4.84
N ASN A 45 -3.95 2.10 -4.79
CA ASN A 45 -3.45 1.34 -3.64
C ASN A 45 -1.92 1.25 -3.61
N ILE A 46 -1.25 1.19 -4.77
CA ILE A 46 0.21 1.30 -4.84
C ILE A 46 0.67 2.65 -4.29
N LYS A 47 0.01 3.74 -4.70
CA LYS A 47 0.32 5.08 -4.18
C LYS A 47 0.08 5.16 -2.68
N ALA A 48 -1.04 4.61 -2.19
CA ALA A 48 -1.34 4.54 -0.76
C ALA A 48 -0.27 3.78 0.03
N PHE A 49 0.18 2.63 -0.46
CA PHE A 49 1.23 1.83 0.18
C PHE A 49 2.54 2.62 0.27
N LYS A 50 2.98 3.23 -0.84
CA LYS A 50 4.20 4.03 -0.89
C LYS A 50 4.14 5.22 0.07
N THR A 51 3.03 5.96 0.07
CA THR A 51 2.81 7.05 1.04
C THR A 51 2.88 6.55 2.48
N GLY A 52 2.33 5.37 2.77
CA GLY A 52 2.47 4.75 4.09
C GLY A 52 3.92 4.47 4.47
N ARG A 53 4.70 3.90 3.55
CA ARG A 53 6.10 3.52 3.76
C ARG A 53 7.02 4.72 3.98
N GLU A 54 6.66 5.90 3.46
CA GLU A 54 7.36 7.16 3.69
C GLU A 54 7.14 7.76 5.09
N ILE A 55 6.10 7.34 5.82
CA ILE A 55 5.83 7.75 7.22
C ILE A 55 6.68 6.90 8.15
#